data_AF-A0A6L5HPU0-F1
#
_entry.id   AF-A0A6L5HPU0-F1
#
_cell.length_a   1.000
_cell.length_b   1.000
_cell.length_c   1.000
_cell.angle_alpha   90.00
_cell.angle_beta   90.00
_cell.angle_gamma   90.00
#
_symmetry.space_group_name_H-M   'P 1'
#
loop_
_entity.id
_entity.type
_entity.pdbx_description
1 polymer ?
#
loop_
_entity_poly.entity_id
_entity_poly.type
_entity_poly.pdbx_seq_one_letter_code
_entity_poly.pdbx_strand_id
1 'polypeptide(L)'
;MIFGKQELPRIERATGLRLAQETLDLIYSLQSPDQYEQFIDDLNKVVFIYEDSISKSGRIDQQYAPEWDLVCKRIGMWSSYTSMLKPKRQGWFGKKEIPFPAKMMLSQVLSPEAPIMKTNILKL
;
A
#
# COMPACT_ATOMS: atom_id res chain seq x y z
N MET A 1 14.14 -9.70 -3.14
CA MET A 1 13.28 -10.39 -4.11
C MET A 1 12.16 -9.42 -4.46
N ILE A 2 11.98 -9.04 -5.73
CA ILE A 2 10.88 -8.16 -6.13
C ILE A 2 9.66 -9.07 -6.39
N PHE A 3 8.53 -8.78 -5.76
CA PHE A 3 7.30 -9.52 -5.99
C PHE A 3 6.83 -9.34 -7.45
N GLY A 4 6.88 -10.43 -8.22
CA GLY A 4 6.37 -10.47 -9.59
C GLY A 4 4.92 -10.97 -9.65
N LYS A 5 4.33 -10.97 -10.86
CA LYS A 5 2.93 -11.39 -11.11
C LYS A 5 2.54 -12.75 -10.51
N GLN A 6 3.50 -13.66 -10.36
CA GLN A 6 3.28 -15.01 -9.82
C GLN A 6 3.05 -15.01 -8.29
N GLU A 7 3.54 -14.00 -7.59
CA GLU A 7 3.42 -13.89 -6.13
C GLU A 7 2.16 -13.14 -5.69
N LEU A 8 1.52 -12.37 -6.59
CA LEU A 8 0.31 -11.58 -6.28
C LEU A 8 -0.78 -12.41 -5.60
N PRO A 9 -1.13 -13.64 -6.05
CA PRO A 9 -2.17 -14.42 -5.40
C PRO A 9 -1.81 -14.85 -3.96
N ARG A 10 -0.52 -14.90 -3.60
CA ARG A 10 -0.07 -15.19 -2.23
C ARG A 10 -0.28 -13.96 -1.35
N ILE A 11 0.13 -12.78 -1.85
CA ILE A 11 -0.05 -11.51 -1.17
C ILE A 11 -1.54 -11.20 -0.95
N GLU A 12 -2.38 -11.37 -1.98
CA GLU A 12 -3.82 -11.11 -1.87
C GLU A 12 -4.49 -12.01 -0.82
N ARG A 13 -4.09 -13.30 -0.76
CA ARG A 13 -4.57 -14.23 0.27
C ARG A 13 -4.09 -13.85 1.67
N ALA A 14 -2.83 -13.46 1.82
CA ALA A 14 -2.25 -13.10 3.11
C ALA A 14 -2.81 -11.79 3.67
N THR A 15 -3.03 -10.79 2.81
CA THR A 15 -3.45 -9.45 3.22
C THR A 15 -4.97 -9.23 3.16
N GLY A 16 -5.69 -10.05 2.38
CA GLY A 16 -7.09 -9.81 2.04
C GLY A 16 -7.32 -8.60 1.11
N LEU A 17 -6.25 -7.95 0.65
CA LEU A 17 -6.31 -6.78 -0.22
C LEU A 17 -6.16 -7.21 -1.68
N ARG A 18 -6.97 -6.62 -2.56
CA ARG A 18 -6.85 -6.84 -4.01
C ARG A 18 -5.76 -5.93 -4.57
N LEU A 19 -4.52 -6.43 -4.53
CA LEU A 19 -3.33 -5.72 -4.99
C LEU A 19 -2.97 -6.22 -6.41
N ALA A 20 -3.60 -5.61 -7.42
CA ALA A 20 -3.16 -5.79 -8.80
C ALA A 20 -1.71 -5.31 -8.98
N GLN A 21 -1.00 -5.83 -9.99
CA GLN A 21 0.38 -5.42 -10.29
C GLN A 21 0.50 -3.90 -10.43
N GLU A 22 -0.45 -3.27 -11.11
CA GLU A 22 -0.50 -1.81 -11.30
C GLU A 22 -0.58 -1.04 -9.97
N THR A 23 -1.27 -1.60 -8.97
CA THR A 23 -1.34 -1.01 -7.63
C THR A 23 0.01 -1.09 -6.92
N LEU A 24 0.71 -2.22 -7.02
CA LEU A 24 2.05 -2.36 -6.45
C LEU A 24 3.05 -1.44 -7.14
N ASP A 25 3.04 -1.40 -8.47
CA ASP A 25 3.91 -0.52 -9.26
C ASP A 25 3.67 0.95 -8.90
N LEU A 26 2.40 1.33 -8.70
CA LEU A 26 2.06 2.64 -8.19
C LEU A 26 2.62 2.88 -6.78
N ILE A 27 2.41 1.96 -5.82
CA ILE A 27 2.97 2.08 -4.46
C ILE A 27 4.49 2.27 -4.52
N TYR A 28 5.20 1.46 -5.31
CA TYR A 28 6.65 1.56 -5.44
C TYR A 28 7.09 2.91 -5.99
N SER A 29 6.37 3.46 -6.97
CA SER A 29 6.68 4.78 -7.55
C SER A 29 6.46 5.96 -6.59
N LEU A 30 5.72 5.73 -5.50
CA LEU A 30 5.34 6.73 -4.51
C LEU A 30 6.31 6.79 -3.31
N GLN A 31 7.20 5.81 -3.18
CA GLN A 31 8.04 5.56 -2.02
C GLN A 31 9.45 6.13 -2.19
N SER A 32 10.10 6.47 -1.07
CA SER A 32 11.56 6.63 -1.03
C SER A 32 12.23 5.25 -1.06
N PRO A 33 13.54 5.15 -1.34
CA PRO A 33 14.25 3.87 -1.31
C PRO A 33 14.04 3.09 -0.01
N ASP A 34 14.14 3.74 1.15
CA ASP A 34 13.95 3.10 2.45
C ASP A 34 12.50 2.60 2.66
N GLN A 35 11.51 3.38 2.23
CA GLN A 35 10.10 2.99 2.29
C GLN A 35 9.80 1.81 1.36
N TYR A 36 10.43 1.79 0.19
CA TYR A 36 10.33 0.70 -0.78
C TYR A 36 10.89 -0.60 -0.19
N GLU A 37 12.09 -0.56 0.38
CA GLU A 37 12.70 -1.73 1.01
C GLU A 37 11.86 -2.26 2.18
N GLN A 38 11.37 -1.36 3.05
CA GLN A 38 10.47 -1.74 4.15
C GLN A 38 9.18 -2.38 3.63
N PHE A 39 8.59 -1.83 2.57
CA PHE A 39 7.33 -2.36 2.05
C PHE A 39 7.51 -3.75 1.41
N ILE A 40 8.65 -3.99 0.75
CA ILE A 40 9.00 -5.33 0.26
C ILE A 40 9.19 -6.30 1.43
N ASP A 41 9.87 -5.89 2.50
CA ASP A 41 10.01 -6.71 3.71
C ASP A 41 8.65 -7.03 4.35
N ASP A 42 7.76 -6.03 4.45
CA ASP A 42 6.39 -6.20 4.97
C ASP A 42 5.59 -7.23 4.18
N LEU A 43 5.66 -7.17 2.85
CA LEU A 43 5.00 -8.13 1.96
C LEU A 43 5.56 -9.55 2.13
N ASN A 44 6.88 -9.70 2.33
CA ASN A 44 7.48 -11.01 2.60
C ASN A 44 7.03 -11.57 3.95
N LYS A 45 7.02 -10.73 4.99
CA LYS A 45 6.63 -11.10 6.34
C LYS A 45 5.16 -11.49 6.43
N VAL A 46 4.26 -10.71 5.83
CA VAL A 46 2.84 -11.03 5.86
C VAL A 46 2.56 -12.36 5.14
N VAL A 47 3.22 -12.62 4.00
CA VAL A 47 3.08 -13.90 3.29
C VAL A 47 3.62 -15.05 4.14
N PHE A 48 4.82 -14.90 4.71
CA PHE A 48 5.43 -15.91 5.56
C PHE A 48 4.56 -16.25 6.77
N ILE A 49 4.15 -15.25 7.54
CA ILE A 49 3.35 -15.44 8.77
C ILE A 49 2.00 -16.07 8.41
N TYR A 50 1.36 -15.64 7.31
CA TYR A 50 0.10 -16.22 6.86
C TYR A 50 0.25 -17.70 6.48
N GLU A 51 1.28 -18.05 5.71
CA GLU A 51 1.52 -19.43 5.29
C GLU A 51 1.90 -20.34 6.47
N ASP A 52 2.71 -19.85 7.43
CA ASP A 52 2.96 -20.53 8.69
C ASP A 52 1.64 -20.80 9.44
N SER A 53 0.75 -19.79 9.50
CA SER A 53 -0.54 -19.94 10.17
C SER A 53 -1.43 -21.01 9.53
N ILE A 54 -1.38 -21.21 8.20
CA ILE A 54 -2.17 -22.25 7.51
C ILE A 54 -1.79 -23.63 8.05
N SER A 55 -0.50 -23.89 8.26
CA SER A 55 -0.03 -25.16 8.86
C SER A 55 -0.53 -25.35 10.31
N LYS A 56 -0.91 -24.25 10.97
CA LYS A 56 -1.41 -24.18 12.36
C LYS A 56 -2.93 -23.91 12.42
N SER A 57 -3.68 -24.34 11.42
CA SER A 57 -5.15 -24.17 11.34
C SER A 57 -5.62 -22.71 11.36
N GLY A 58 -4.86 -21.82 10.74
CA GLY A 58 -5.16 -20.39 10.62
C GLY A 58 -4.85 -19.55 11.86
N ARG A 59 -4.13 -20.11 12.85
CA ARG A 59 -3.73 -19.38 14.05
C ARG A 59 -2.36 -18.74 13.84
N ILE A 60 -2.31 -17.41 13.95
CA ILE A 60 -1.05 -16.68 14.01
C ILE A 60 -0.39 -16.98 15.36
N ASP A 61 0.88 -17.37 15.32
CA ASP A 61 1.67 -17.63 16.51
C ASP A 61 1.83 -16.35 17.35
N GLN A 62 1.78 -16.47 18.69
CA GLN A 62 1.88 -15.31 19.58
C GLN A 62 3.19 -14.54 19.38
N GLN A 63 4.27 -15.23 19.02
CA GLN A 63 5.56 -14.59 18.72
C GLN A 63 5.49 -13.65 17.50
N TYR A 64 4.61 -13.95 16.52
CA TYR A 64 4.45 -13.15 15.31
C TYR A 64 3.30 -12.14 15.39
N ALA A 65 2.41 -12.24 16.38
CA ALA A 65 1.22 -11.38 16.47
C ALA A 65 1.54 -9.86 16.43
N PRO A 66 2.58 -9.35 17.14
CA PRO A 66 2.93 -7.93 17.04
C PRO A 66 3.44 -7.55 15.64
N GLU A 67 4.27 -8.39 15.04
CA GLU A 67 4.82 -8.14 13.71
C GLU A 67 3.73 -8.19 12.63
N TRP A 68 2.83 -9.17 12.72
CA TRP A 68 1.65 -9.32 11.87
C TRP A 68 0.80 -8.04 11.84
N ASP A 69 0.46 -7.51 13.02
CA ASP A 69 -0.34 -6.29 13.14
C ASP A 69 0.37 -5.08 12.52
N LEU A 70 1.69 -4.95 12.75
CA LEU A 70 2.49 -3.85 12.19
C LEU A 70 2.58 -3.92 10.66
N VAL A 71 2.90 -5.08 10.09
CA VAL A 71 3.03 -5.22 8.62
C VAL A 71 1.69 -5.05 7.93
N CYS A 72 0.61 -5.62 8.48
CA CYS A 72 -0.75 -5.45 7.94
C CYS A 72 -1.17 -3.98 7.93
N LYS A 73 -0.88 -3.23 9.01
CA LYS A 73 -1.16 -1.79 9.09
C LYS A 73 -0.39 -1.02 8.03
N ARG A 74 0.92 -1.25 7.86
CA ARG A 74 1.73 -0.55 6.86
C ARG A 74 1.26 -0.84 5.44
N ILE A 75 0.94 -2.09 5.12
CA ILE A 75 0.41 -2.46 3.81
C ILE A 75 -0.96 -1.80 3.57
N GLY A 76 -1.84 -1.82 4.57
CA GLY A 76 -3.15 -1.17 4.51
C GLY A 76 -3.06 0.35 4.34
N MET A 77 -2.07 1.00 4.95
CA MET A 77 -1.82 2.44 4.76
C MET A 77 -1.43 2.75 3.31
N TRP A 78 -0.50 2.01 2.71
CA TRP A 78 -0.11 2.23 1.30
C TRP A 78 -1.26 1.96 0.33
N SER A 79 -2.06 0.91 0.58
CA SER A 79 -3.30 0.69 -0.17
C SER A 79 -4.29 1.84 0.01
N SER A 80 -4.34 2.46 1.19
CA SER A 80 -5.21 3.61 1.44
C SER A 80 -4.72 4.86 0.70
N TYR A 81 -3.41 5.12 0.69
CA TYR A 81 -2.81 6.25 -0.02
C TYR A 81 -3.07 6.18 -1.53
N THR A 82 -2.90 5.00 -2.14
CA THR A 82 -3.25 4.83 -3.56
C THR A 82 -4.74 5.03 -3.84
N SER A 83 -5.62 4.67 -2.90
CA SER A 83 -7.06 4.94 -3.05
C SER A 83 -7.39 6.45 -3.01
N MET A 84 -6.65 7.22 -2.21
CA MET A 84 -6.81 8.68 -2.08
C MET A 84 -6.37 9.43 -3.34
N LEU A 85 -5.50 8.83 -4.16
CA LEU A 85 -5.09 9.38 -5.46
C LEU A 85 -6.21 9.40 -6.49
N LYS A 86 -7.32 8.67 -6.26
CA LYS A 86 -8.43 8.62 -7.21
C LYS A 86 -9.22 9.94 -7.18
N PRO A 87 -9.33 10.65 -8.32
CA PRO A 87 -10.15 11.86 -8.40
C PRO A 87 -11.61 11.59 -8.06
N LYS A 88 -12.19 12.41 -7.19
CA LYS A 88 -13.61 12.36 -6.80
C LYS A 88 -14.35 13.57 -7.39
N ARG A 89 -15.61 13.38 -7.78
CA ARG A 89 -16.45 14.47 -8.28
C ARG A 89 -16.89 15.34 -7.09
N GLN A 90 -16.60 16.62 -7.13
CA GLN A 90 -17.05 17.58 -6.11
C GLN A 90 -18.46 18.09 -6.47
N GLY A 91 -19.50 17.63 -5.76
CA GLY A 91 -20.89 18.03 -6.01
C GLY A 91 -21.47 17.55 -7.35
N TRP A 92 -22.69 18.00 -7.67
CA TRP A 92 -23.44 17.48 -8.83
C TRP A 92 -22.80 17.89 -10.17
N PHE A 93 -22.10 19.03 -10.27
CA PHE A 93 -21.49 19.53 -11.50
C PHE A 93 -19.98 19.79 -11.43
N GLY A 94 -19.32 19.49 -10.32
CA GLY A 94 -17.90 19.80 -10.19
C GLY A 94 -16.98 18.86 -10.96
N LYS A 95 -15.74 19.33 -11.13
CA LYS A 95 -14.66 18.57 -11.77
C LYS A 95 -14.27 17.39 -10.89
N LYS A 96 -13.75 16.33 -11.53
CA LYS A 96 -13.12 15.21 -10.81
C LYS A 96 -11.72 15.63 -10.40
N GLU A 97 -11.48 15.72 -9.10
CA GLU A 97 -10.17 16.07 -8.55
C GLU A 97 -9.89 15.30 -7.25
N ILE A 98 -8.62 15.21 -6.87
CA ILE A 98 -8.25 14.67 -5.56
C ILE A 98 -8.74 15.67 -4.50
N PRO A 99 -9.52 15.23 -3.49
CA PRO A 99 -9.99 16.12 -2.43
C PRO A 99 -8.85 16.83 -1.71
N PHE A 100 -9.05 18.09 -1.33
CA PHE A 100 -8.04 18.91 -0.64
C PHE A 100 -7.40 18.22 0.59
N PRO A 101 -8.17 17.58 1.51
CA PRO A 101 -7.57 16.86 2.64
C PRO A 101 -6.64 15.72 2.22
N ALA A 102 -6.99 15.02 1.14
CA ALA A 102 -6.15 13.95 0.59
C ALA A 102 -4.87 14.53 -0.02
N LYS A 103 -4.94 15.67 -0.72
CA LYS A 103 -3.74 16.35 -1.24
C LYS A 103 -2.77 16.73 -0.12
N MET A 104 -3.27 17.34 0.96
CA MET A 104 -2.45 17.73 2.11
C MET A 104 -1.78 16.53 2.79
N MET A 105 -2.51 15.44 2.96
CA MET A 105 -1.96 14.23 3.57
C MET A 105 -0.89 13.60 2.68
N LEU A 106 -1.20 13.42 1.40
CA LEU A 106 -0.31 12.78 0.43
C LEU A 106 0.99 13.57 0.25
N SER A 107 0.95 14.91 0.23
CA SER A 107 2.17 15.71 0.09
C SER A 107 3.17 15.57 1.24
N GLN A 108 2.75 15.03 2.39
CA GLN A 108 3.60 14.82 3.57
C GLN A 108 4.17 13.41 3.66
N VAL A 109 3.51 12.41 3.06
CA VAL A 109 3.86 10.98 3.24
C VAL A 109 4.55 10.38 2.01
N LEU A 110 4.32 10.96 0.84
CA LEU A 110 4.93 10.52 -0.41
C LEU A 110 6.39 10.97 -0.50
N SER A 111 7.20 10.18 -1.22
CA SER A 111 8.56 10.60 -1.56
C SER A 111 8.54 11.94 -2.30
N PRO A 112 9.41 12.90 -1.95
CA PRO A 112 9.56 14.15 -2.72
C PRO A 112 9.88 13.90 -4.20
N GLU A 113 10.52 12.76 -4.51
CA GLU A 113 10.88 12.38 -5.87
C GLU A 113 9.78 11.63 -6.62
N ALA A 114 8.67 11.28 -5.94
CA ALA A 114 7.56 10.55 -6.55
C ALA A 114 7.04 11.33 -7.79
N PRO A 115 6.73 10.66 -8.92
CA PRO A 115 6.33 11.33 -10.15
C PRO A 115 5.19 12.33 -9.97
N ILE A 116 4.23 12.01 -9.09
CA ILE A 116 3.08 12.87 -8.81
C ILE A 116 3.45 14.18 -8.10
N MET A 117 4.51 14.19 -7.28
CA MET A 117 5.01 15.40 -6.61
C MET A 117 5.55 16.43 -7.60
N LYS A 118 6.02 15.96 -8.77
CA LYS A 118 6.51 16.80 -9.87
C LYS A 118 5.38 17.38 -10.72
N THR A 119 4.12 17.04 -10.42
CA THR A 119 2.92 17.54 -11.12
C THR A 119 2.20 18.62 -10.30
N ASN A 120 1.25 19.33 -10.93
CA ASN A 120 0.36 20.25 -10.22
C ASN A 120 -0.81 19.55 -9.50
N ILE A 121 -0.88 18.21 -9.52
CA ILE A 121 -2.05 17.45 -9.03
C ILE A 121 -2.21 17.57 -7.51
N LEU A 122 -1.09 17.58 -6.77
CA LEU A 122 -1.07 17.69 -5.30
C LEU A 122 -0.84 19.12 -4.81
N LYS A 123 -0.79 20.12 -5.71
CA LYS A 123 -0.71 21.52 -5.29
C LYS A 123 -2.00 21.93 -4.57
N LEU A 124 -1.79 22.64 -3.45
CA LEU A 124 -2.83 23.19 -2.59
C LEU A 124 -3.45 24.43 -3.22
#